data_AF-A0A6L7N3T5-F1
#
_entry.id   AF-A0A6L7N3T5-F1
#
_cell.length_a   1.000
_cell.length_b   1.000
_cell.length_c   1.000
_cell.angle_alpha   90.00
_cell.angle_beta   90.00
_cell.angle_gamma   90.00
#
_symmetry.space_group_name_H-M   'P 1'
#
loop_
_entity.id
_entity.type
_entity.pdbx_description
1 polymer ?
#
loop_
_entity_poly.entity_id
_entity_poly.type
_entity_poly.pdbx_seq_one_letter_code
_entity_poly.pdbx_strand_id
1 'polypeptide(L)'
;MAGFTLLELLAALTIVAIVAAVAVPWYRDYMATAREGALGKRIAAMAIFQEETRLRTGSYGAGSWDPAAGEESLAAAIGWQPATDDGATFVVTAEADAWTVIATDASGATLCRVLPANDPCTQGE
;
A
#
# COMPACT_ATOMS: atom_id res chain seq x y z
N MET A 1 20.36 -16.43 -47.56
CA MET A 1 19.87 -16.00 -46.24
C MET A 1 19.58 -14.51 -46.34
N ALA A 2 18.31 -14.11 -46.37
CA ALA A 2 17.93 -12.70 -46.37
C ALA A 2 18.18 -12.16 -44.95
N GLY A 3 19.19 -11.30 -44.81
CA GLY A 3 19.48 -10.60 -43.57
C GLY A 3 18.60 -9.36 -43.45
N PHE A 4 18.14 -9.08 -42.23
CA PHE A 4 17.42 -7.85 -41.88
C PHE A 4 18.29 -6.63 -42.25
N THR A 5 17.70 -5.62 -42.86
CA THR A 5 18.43 -4.38 -43.18
C THR A 5 18.57 -3.51 -41.93
N LEU A 6 19.65 -2.71 -41.87
CA LEU A 6 19.84 -1.73 -40.78
C LEU A 6 18.68 -0.71 -40.71
N LEU A 7 18.10 -0.38 -41.86
CA LEU A 7 16.99 0.57 -41.96
C LEU A 7 15.69 -0.01 -41.39
N GLU A 8 15.40 -1.29 -41.62
CA GLU A 8 14.25 -1.97 -41.02
C GLU A 8 14.36 -2.03 -39.50
N LEU A 9 15.54 -2.32 -38.97
CA LEU A 9 15.76 -2.34 -37.53
C LEU A 9 15.55 -0.95 -36.91
N LEU A 10 16.04 0.11 -37.57
CA LEU A 10 15.89 1.48 -37.09
C LEU A 10 14.43 1.94 -37.13
N ALA A 11 13.69 1.61 -38.18
CA ALA A 11 12.26 1.92 -38.27
C ALA A 11 11.46 1.19 -37.18
N ALA A 12 11.71 -0.11 -36.99
CA ALA A 12 11.07 -0.90 -35.93
C ALA A 12 11.37 -0.35 -34.53
N LEU A 13 12.63 -0.03 -34.24
CA LEU A 13 13.05 0.54 -32.95
C LEU A 13 12.38 1.89 -32.69
N THR A 14 12.28 2.74 -33.73
CA THR A 14 11.63 4.04 -33.61
C THR A 14 10.17 3.91 -33.20
N ILE A 15 9.44 2.96 -33.79
CA ILE A 15 8.04 2.69 -33.43
C ILE A 15 7.95 2.21 -31.98
N VAL A 16 8.81 1.27 -31.57
CA VAL A 16 8.83 0.76 -30.19
C VAL A 16 9.15 1.87 -29.19
N ALA A 17 10.08 2.77 -29.52
CA ALA A 17 10.46 3.89 -28.66
C ALA A 17 9.28 4.85 -28.43
N ILE A 18 8.52 5.18 -29.47
CA ILE A 18 7.33 6.04 -29.37
C ILE A 18 6.26 5.38 -28.49
N VAL A 19 6.00 4.09 -28.68
CA VAL A 19 5.03 3.35 -27.87
C VAL A 19 5.48 3.27 -26.41
N ALA A 20 6.75 2.94 -26.16
CA ALA A 20 7.31 2.82 -24.82
C ALA A 20 7.26 4.16 -24.06
N ALA A 21 7.46 5.29 -24.74
CA ALA A 21 7.39 6.61 -24.12
C ALA A 21 6.02 6.90 -23.48
N VAL A 22 4.93 6.37 -24.03
CA VAL A 22 3.57 6.53 -23.48
C VAL A 22 3.20 5.37 -22.55
N ALA A 23 3.56 4.14 -22.92
CA ALA A 23 3.16 2.95 -22.17
C ALA A 23 3.81 2.86 -20.78
N VAL A 24 5.08 3.25 -20.66
CA VAL A 24 5.83 3.16 -19.40
C VAL A 24 5.24 4.02 -18.27
N PRO A 25 5.00 5.34 -18.45
CA PRO A 25 4.40 6.14 -17.38
C PRO A 25 2.99 5.64 -17.01
N TRP A 26 2.17 5.28 -18.00
CA TRP A 26 0.82 4.77 -17.74
C TRP A 26 0.82 3.47 -16.92
N TYR A 27 1.73 2.54 -17.23
CA TYR A 27 1.86 1.30 -16.46
C TYR A 27 2.34 1.55 -15.02
N ARG A 28 3.23 2.52 -14.81
CA ARG A 28 3.69 2.90 -13.46
C ARG A 28 2.55 3.44 -12.61
N ASP A 29 1.72 4.32 -13.17
CA ASP A 29 0.57 4.89 -12.47
C ASP A 29 -0.48 3.83 -12.13
N TYR A 30 -0.72 2.90 -13.06
CA TYR A 30 -1.60 1.75 -12.82
C TYR A 30 -1.08 0.88 -11.67
N MET A 31 0.22 0.58 -11.64
CA MET A 31 0.83 -0.21 -10.56
C MET A 31 0.80 0.52 -9.22
N ALA A 32 1.00 1.83 -9.19
CA ALA A 32 0.86 2.63 -7.96
C ALA A 32 -0.57 2.54 -7.41
N THR A 33 -1.58 2.74 -8.26
CA THR A 33 -3.00 2.63 -7.88
C THR A 33 -3.34 1.22 -7.39
N ALA A 34 -2.81 0.18 -8.03
CA ALA A 34 -3.03 -1.20 -7.63
C ALA A 34 -2.44 -1.51 -6.24
N ARG A 35 -1.24 -0.98 -5.94
CA ARG A 35 -0.57 -1.10 -4.62
C ARG A 35 -1.37 -0.39 -3.53
N GLU A 36 -1.80 0.85 -3.77
CA GLU A 36 -2.68 1.56 -2.86
C GLU A 36 -3.99 0.81 -2.62
N GLY A 37 -4.60 0.26 -3.67
CA GLY A 37 -5.80 -0.57 -3.54
C GLY A 37 -5.58 -1.84 -2.71
N ALA A 38 -4.40 -2.46 -2.81
CA ALA A 38 -4.04 -3.61 -1.99
C ALA A 38 -3.86 -3.24 -0.50
N LEU A 39 -3.17 -2.13 -0.21
CA LEU A 39 -3.03 -1.60 1.15
C LEU A 39 -4.41 -1.22 1.74
N GLY A 40 -5.25 -0.56 0.95
CA GLY A 40 -6.60 -0.15 1.36
C GLY A 40 -7.48 -1.34 1.77
N LYS A 41 -7.40 -2.46 1.05
CA LYS A 41 -8.12 -3.71 1.43
C LYS A 41 -7.67 -4.25 2.78
N ARG A 42 -6.36 -4.17 3.09
CA ARG A 42 -5.80 -4.64 4.37
C ARG A 42 -6.22 -3.74 5.52
N ILE A 43 -6.22 -2.42 5.30
CA ILE A 43 -6.74 -1.43 6.25
C ILE A 43 -8.24 -1.67 6.51
N ALA A 44 -9.03 -1.91 5.48
CA ALA A 44 -10.45 -2.22 5.63
C ALA A 44 -10.69 -3.51 6.42
N ALA A 45 -9.87 -4.55 6.22
CA ALA A 45 -9.92 -5.76 7.04
C ALA A 45 -9.53 -5.49 8.50
N MET A 46 -8.52 -4.64 8.74
CA MET A 46 -8.07 -4.24 10.07
C MET A 46 -9.16 -3.49 10.86
N ALA A 47 -10.03 -2.74 10.18
CA ALA A 47 -11.12 -2.00 10.82
C ALA A 47 -12.06 -2.88 11.65
N ILE A 48 -12.26 -4.14 11.25
CA ILE A 48 -13.07 -5.10 12.00
C ILE A 48 -12.44 -5.41 13.36
N PHE A 49 -11.12 -5.66 13.39
CA PHE A 49 -10.37 -5.96 14.62
C PHE A 49 -10.26 -4.76 15.56
N GLN A 50 -10.13 -3.57 14.96
CA GLN A 50 -10.15 -2.31 15.69
C GLN A 50 -11.49 -2.08 16.39
N GLU A 51 -12.60 -2.32 15.68
CA GLU A 51 -13.94 -2.16 16.27
C GLU A 51 -14.20 -3.21 17.35
N GLU A 52 -13.81 -4.47 17.14
CA GLU A 52 -13.89 -5.51 18.18
C GLU A 52 -13.11 -5.10 19.44
N THR A 53 -11.90 -4.54 19.26
CA THR A 53 -11.06 -4.07 20.37
C THR A 53 -11.71 -2.90 21.09
N ARG A 54 -12.31 -1.96 20.36
CA ARG A 54 -13.05 -0.84 20.94
C ARG A 54 -14.25 -1.31 21.74
N LEU A 55 -15.02 -2.28 21.24
CA LEU A 55 -16.16 -2.85 21.97
C LEU A 55 -15.74 -3.58 23.26
N ARG A 56 -14.56 -4.22 23.26
CA ARG A 56 -14.04 -4.96 24.43
C ARG A 56 -13.37 -4.08 25.47
N THR A 57 -12.62 -3.06 25.04
CA THR A 57 -11.72 -2.28 25.92
C THR A 57 -12.16 -0.82 26.09
N GLY A 58 -13.09 -0.33 25.26
CA GLY A 58 -13.55 1.05 25.22
C GLY A 58 -12.69 1.96 24.32
N SER A 59 -11.61 1.46 23.71
CA SER A 59 -10.69 2.24 22.89
C SER A 59 -10.14 1.44 21.71
N TYR A 60 -9.74 2.13 20.64
CA TYR A 60 -8.97 1.51 19.55
C TYR A 60 -7.56 1.12 20.00
N GLY A 61 -6.97 0.12 19.36
CA GLY A 61 -5.60 -0.30 19.64
C GLY A 61 -4.58 0.43 18.78
N ALA A 62 -3.46 0.80 19.37
CA ALA A 62 -2.31 1.38 18.70
C ALA A 62 -1.13 0.40 18.69
N GLY A 63 -0.23 0.56 17.74
CA GLY A 63 0.95 -0.28 17.60
C GLY A 63 1.46 -0.32 16.18
N SER A 64 2.52 -1.08 15.98
CA SER A 64 3.13 -1.28 14.67
C SER A 64 3.22 -2.75 14.31
N TRP A 65 3.19 -3.00 13.01
CA TRP A 65 3.54 -4.26 12.38
C TRP A 65 4.69 -4.00 11.40
N ASP A 66 5.87 -4.54 11.68
CA ASP A 66 7.00 -4.55 10.76
C ASP A 66 7.66 -5.94 10.79
N PRO A 67 7.42 -6.77 9.76
CA PRO A 67 7.95 -8.12 9.70
C PRO A 67 9.48 -8.15 9.55
N ALA A 68 10.09 -7.12 8.95
CA ALA A 68 11.54 -7.03 8.79
C ALA A 68 12.25 -6.68 10.10
N ALA A 69 11.61 -5.86 10.95
CA ALA A 69 12.09 -5.53 12.28
C ALA A 69 11.65 -6.52 13.37
N GLY A 70 10.73 -7.45 13.06
CA GLY A 70 10.12 -8.35 14.05
C GLY A 70 9.20 -7.63 15.04
N GLU A 71 8.61 -6.51 14.62
CA GLU A 71 7.74 -5.67 15.43
C GLU A 71 6.28 -6.09 15.24
N GLU A 72 5.64 -6.57 16.31
CA GLU A 72 4.29 -7.14 16.27
C GLU A 72 3.36 -6.52 17.34
N SER A 73 3.69 -5.34 17.87
CA SER A 73 2.87 -4.68 18.90
C SER A 73 1.42 -4.46 18.47
N LEU A 74 1.16 -4.25 17.18
CA LEU A 74 -0.20 -4.16 16.65
C LEU A 74 -0.96 -5.49 16.78
N ALA A 75 -0.30 -6.62 16.50
CA ALA A 75 -0.90 -7.93 16.67
C ALA A 75 -1.20 -8.22 18.15
N ALA A 76 -0.31 -7.82 19.06
CA ALA A 76 -0.56 -7.91 20.49
C ALA A 76 -1.71 -6.99 20.96
N ALA A 77 -1.87 -5.80 20.36
CA ALA A 77 -2.87 -4.82 20.74
C ALA A 77 -4.29 -5.19 20.29
N ILE A 78 -4.45 -5.67 19.04
CA ILE A 78 -5.77 -5.89 18.42
C ILE A 78 -5.98 -7.31 17.87
N GLY A 79 -5.00 -8.20 17.96
CA GLY A 79 -5.08 -9.55 17.40
C GLY A 79 -5.05 -9.60 15.86
N TRP A 80 -4.71 -8.49 15.21
CA TRP A 80 -4.64 -8.40 13.76
C TRP A 80 -3.26 -8.75 13.24
N GLN A 81 -3.22 -9.51 12.15
CA GLN A 81 -2.03 -9.76 11.35
C GLN A 81 -2.42 -9.75 9.87
N PRO A 82 -1.52 -9.35 8.96
CA PRO A 82 -1.80 -9.42 7.54
C PRO A 82 -1.90 -10.88 7.06
N ALA A 83 -2.80 -11.14 6.11
CA ALA A 83 -3.00 -12.48 5.55
C ALA A 83 -1.79 -13.02 4.75
N THR A 84 -0.88 -12.14 4.35
CA THR A 84 0.35 -12.48 3.65
C THR A 84 1.45 -11.54 4.14
N ASP A 85 2.61 -12.12 4.41
CA ASP A 85 3.81 -11.37 4.74
C ASP A 85 4.55 -11.01 3.44
N ASP A 86 4.16 -9.89 2.85
CA ASP A 86 4.72 -9.32 1.63
C ASP A 86 5.73 -8.20 1.91
N GLY A 87 6.19 -8.07 3.17
CA GLY A 87 7.09 -7.01 3.60
C GLY A 87 6.44 -5.64 3.80
N ALA A 88 5.10 -5.54 3.78
CA ALA A 88 4.43 -4.29 4.10
C ALA A 88 4.36 -4.03 5.60
N THR A 89 4.57 -2.76 5.98
CA THR A 89 4.55 -2.29 7.36
C THR A 89 3.28 -1.49 7.65
N PHE A 90 2.80 -1.55 8.89
CA PHE A 90 1.62 -0.80 9.35
C PHE A 90 1.95 -0.10 10.65
N VAL A 91 1.68 1.19 10.73
CA VAL A 91 1.79 1.96 11.96
C VAL A 91 0.42 2.54 12.27
N VAL A 92 -0.11 2.21 13.45
CA VAL A 92 -1.43 2.64 13.89
C VAL A 92 -1.30 3.51 15.14
N THR A 93 -1.89 4.69 15.07
CA THR A 93 -2.10 5.57 16.23
C THR A 93 -3.59 5.65 16.53
N ALA A 94 -3.96 5.46 17.79
CA ALA A 94 -5.36 5.46 18.22
C ALA A 94 -5.67 6.68 19.09
N GLU A 95 -6.84 7.25 18.85
CA GLU A 95 -7.50 8.24 19.71
C GLU A 95 -8.83 7.65 20.22
N ALA A 96 -9.60 8.41 21.00
CA ALA A 96 -10.84 7.91 21.62
C ALA A 96 -11.90 7.50 20.59
N ASP A 97 -12.06 8.29 19.52
CA ASP A 97 -13.14 8.12 18.53
C ASP A 97 -12.64 7.86 17.10
N ALA A 98 -11.34 7.88 16.89
CA ALA A 98 -10.71 7.67 15.59
C ALA A 98 -9.36 6.97 15.75
N TRP A 99 -8.86 6.41 14.65
CA TRP A 99 -7.51 5.90 14.58
C TRP A 99 -6.93 6.18 13.20
N THR A 100 -5.63 6.43 13.16
CA THR A 100 -4.88 6.68 11.94
C THR A 100 -3.99 5.50 11.66
N VAL A 101 -3.92 5.10 10.39
CA VAL A 101 -3.00 4.06 9.93
C VAL A 101 -2.16 4.57 8.77
N ILE A 102 -0.87 4.33 8.88
CA ILE A 102 0.11 4.51 7.81
C ILE A 102 0.54 3.11 7.39
N ALA A 103 0.17 2.72 6.18
CA ALA A 103 0.58 1.45 5.59
C ALA A 103 1.63 1.72 4.50
N THR A 104 2.74 1.01 4.53
CA THR A 104 3.82 1.13 3.54
C THR A 104 4.08 -0.24 2.94
N ASP A 105 4.03 -0.37 1.61
CA ASP A 105 4.38 -1.64 0.97
C ASP A 105 5.90 -1.84 0.86
N ALA A 106 6.33 -3.03 0.47
CA ALA A 106 7.76 -3.33 0.30
C ALA A 106 8.46 -2.51 -0.80
N SER A 107 7.70 -1.82 -1.66
CA SER A 107 8.25 -0.92 -2.69
C SER A 107 8.39 0.53 -2.21
N GLY A 108 7.90 0.84 -1.01
CA GLY A 108 7.88 2.18 -0.43
C GLY A 108 6.60 2.98 -0.72
N ALA A 109 5.62 2.41 -1.43
CA ALA A 109 4.34 3.08 -1.65
C ALA A 109 3.58 3.17 -0.32
N THR A 110 3.13 4.37 0.03
CA THR A 110 2.52 4.65 1.34
C THR A 110 1.07 5.04 1.17
N LEU A 111 0.20 4.48 2.01
CA LEU A 111 -1.22 4.82 2.11
C LEU A 111 -1.54 5.21 3.55
N CYS A 112 -1.99 6.45 3.74
CA CYS A 112 -2.44 6.94 5.03
C CYS A 112 -3.96 7.14 5.07
N ARG A 113 -4.62 6.63 6.10
CA ARG A 113 -6.07 6.77 6.32
C ARG A 113 -6.42 7.03 7.78
N VAL A 114 -7.44 7.85 7.99
CA VAL A 114 -8.08 8.08 9.29
C VAL A 114 -9.44 7.38 9.30
N LEU A 115 -9.64 6.45 10.22
CA LEU A 115 -10.86 5.66 10.37
C LEU A 115 -11.60 6.04 11.66
N PRO A 116 -12.93 5.91 11.71
CA PRO A 116 -13.81 5.22 10.75
C PRO A 116 -14.25 6.03 9.53
N ALA A 117 -13.96 7.34 9.46
CA ALA A 117 -14.38 8.20 8.34
C ALA A 117 -13.76 7.79 6.98
N ASN A 118 -12.64 7.06 7.01
CA ASN A 118 -11.85 6.65 5.85
C ASN A 118 -11.32 7.84 5.02
N ASP A 119 -11.04 8.93 5.69
CA ASP A 119 -10.46 10.13 5.08
C ASP A 119 -8.95 9.94 4.86
N PRO A 120 -8.37 10.53 3.80
CA PRO A 120 -6.92 10.59 3.68
C PRO A 120 -6.36 11.42 4.84
N CYS A 121 -5.22 11.00 5.39
CA CYS A 121 -4.52 11.83 6.36
C CYS A 121 -4.14 13.14 5.67
N THR A 122 -4.48 14.27 6.27
CA THR A 122 -3.90 15.54 5.90
C THR A 122 -2.45 15.50 6.34
N GLN A 123 -1.55 15.01 5.47
CA GLN A 123 -0.13 15.25 5.67
C GLN A 123 0.05 16.75 5.71
N GLY A 124 0.42 17.28 6.88
CA GLY A 124 0.97 18.62 6.96
C GLY A 124 2.08 18.76 5.92
N GLU A 125 2.06 19.89 5.22
CA GLU A 125 3.07 20.33 4.27
C GLU A 125 4.52 20.07 4.74
#